data_AF-A0A5H2X5K2-F1
#
_entry.id   AF-A0A5H2X5K2-F1
#
_cell.length_a   1.000
_cell.length_b   1.000
_cell.length_c   1.000
_cell.angle_alpha   90.00
_cell.angle_beta   90.00
_cell.angle_gamma   90.00
#
_symmetry.space_group_name_H-M   'P 1'
#
loop_
_entity.id
_entity.type
_entity.pdbx_description
1 polymer ?
#
loop_
_entity_poly.entity_id
_entity_poly.type
_entity_poly.pdbx_seq_one_letter_code
_entity_poly.pdbx_strand_id
1 'polypeptide(L)'
;NNNNLDEMLICGPTYLILVEIHLRAFQLGLKKDAFKRFLQKFYATIYIDESSHPKLYANIQKSLGPIWFYSLLYFSTLSSYIIMPIINYLNNVKVPLYKMYYPFDITSNAIYVAIVLSNIWVGFTVITMVTGEDNVLSEVMLHLNGRFLLLQQKLRHDAERLLHVVDDRNIADGLRRRVIE
;
A
#
# COMPACT_ATOMS: atom_id res chain seq x y z
N ASN A 1 40.81 -9.14 4.53
CA ASN A 1 39.71 -9.03 5.50
C ASN A 1 38.61 -8.06 5.04
N ASN A 2 38.93 -6.95 4.35
CA ASN A 2 37.90 -6.02 3.83
C ASN A 2 36.96 -6.62 2.77
N ASN A 3 37.44 -7.48 1.87
CA ASN A 3 36.59 -8.09 0.83
C ASN A 3 35.39 -8.87 1.38
N ASN A 4 35.54 -9.54 2.53
CA ASN A 4 34.45 -10.29 3.16
C ASN A 4 33.41 -9.35 3.78
N LEU A 5 33.84 -8.18 4.27
CA LEU A 5 32.95 -7.17 4.84
C LEU A 5 32.15 -6.50 3.72
N ASP A 6 32.79 -6.16 2.60
CA ASP A 6 32.15 -5.57 1.43
C ASP A 6 31.17 -6.54 0.77
N GLU A 7 31.51 -7.83 0.65
CA GLU A 7 30.56 -8.85 0.18
C GLU A 7 29.36 -9.02 1.12
N MET A 8 29.58 -8.98 2.43
CA MET A 8 28.50 -9.03 3.42
C MET A 8 27.59 -7.79 3.35
N LEU A 9 28.17 -6.60 3.14
CA LEU A 9 27.44 -5.35 2.96
C LEU A 9 26.63 -5.31 1.66
N ILE A 10 27.12 -5.96 0.60
CA ILE A 10 26.42 -6.06 -0.68
C ILE A 10 25.27 -7.08 -0.62
N CYS A 11 25.46 -8.21 0.06
CA CYS A 11 24.46 -9.29 0.11
C CYS A 11 23.43 -9.11 1.25
N GLY A 12 23.83 -8.50 2.36
CA GLY A 12 23.02 -8.33 3.56
C GLY A 12 21.65 -7.71 3.30
N PRO A 13 21.55 -6.58 2.58
CA PRO A 13 20.26 -5.96 2.26
C PRO A 13 19.31 -6.88 1.49
N THR A 14 19.81 -7.63 0.51
CA THR A 14 18.99 -8.57 -0.28
C THR A 14 18.45 -9.70 0.59
N TYR A 15 19.25 -10.22 1.51
CA TYR A 15 18.81 -11.24 2.47
C TYR A 15 17.78 -10.71 3.45
N LEU A 16 17.96 -9.49 3.97
CA LEU A 16 17.00 -8.88 4.89
C LEU A 16 15.64 -8.66 4.23
N ILE A 17 15.63 -8.15 2.98
CA ILE A 17 14.40 -8.03 2.19
C ILE A 17 13.74 -9.40 2.01
N LEU A 18 14.52 -10.43 1.69
CA LEU A 18 13.98 -11.78 1.52
C LEU A 18 13.32 -12.30 2.81
N VAL A 19 13.97 -12.13 3.97
CA VAL A 19 13.42 -12.54 5.28
C VAL A 19 12.15 -11.77 5.60
N GLU A 20 12.15 -10.46 5.39
CA GLU A 20 10.98 -9.60 5.62
C GLU A 20 9.77 -10.09 4.81
N ILE A 21 9.95 -10.40 3.53
CA ILE A 21 8.88 -10.88 2.66
C ILE A 21 8.34 -12.23 3.12
N HIS A 22 9.20 -13.15 3.54
CA HIS A 22 8.74 -14.43 4.10
C HIS A 22 7.92 -14.24 5.37
N LEU A 23 8.33 -13.33 6.27
CA LEU A 23 7.59 -13.01 7.48
C LEU A 23 6.21 -12.41 7.15
N ARG A 24 6.15 -11.43 6.24
CA ARG A 24 4.90 -10.83 5.77
C ARG A 24 3.99 -11.89 5.13
N ALA A 25 4.56 -12.80 4.32
CA ALA A 25 3.80 -13.81 3.59
C ALA A 25 3.20 -14.82 4.56
N PHE A 26 3.99 -15.24 5.55
CA PHE A 26 3.55 -16.11 6.61
C PHE A 26 2.48 -15.46 7.48
N GLN A 27 2.65 -14.18 7.84
CA GLN A 27 1.65 -13.43 8.60
C GLN A 27 0.33 -13.29 7.83
N LEU A 28 0.39 -12.98 6.54
CA LEU A 28 -0.78 -12.90 5.67
C LEU A 28 -1.47 -14.26 5.55
N GLY A 29 -0.70 -15.34 5.43
CA GLY A 29 -1.19 -16.72 5.42
C GLY A 29 -1.90 -17.09 6.72
N LEU A 30 -1.28 -16.83 7.88
CA LEU A 30 -1.83 -17.12 9.20
C LEU A 30 -3.09 -16.30 9.51
N LYS A 31 -3.16 -15.06 9.05
CA LYS A 31 -4.28 -14.14 9.32
C LYS A 31 -5.25 -14.02 8.15
N LYS A 32 -5.16 -14.91 7.15
CA LYS A 32 -5.96 -14.86 5.92
C LYS A 32 -7.46 -14.73 6.18
N ASP A 33 -8.01 -15.50 7.13
CA ASP A 33 -9.44 -15.45 7.45
C ASP A 33 -9.84 -14.15 8.16
N ALA A 34 -8.97 -13.64 9.04
CA ALA A 34 -9.18 -12.37 9.70
C ALA A 34 -9.11 -11.22 8.69
N PHE A 35 -8.18 -11.27 7.75
CA PHE A 35 -8.04 -10.32 6.65
C PHE A 35 -9.25 -10.36 5.71
N LYS A 36 -9.74 -11.56 5.36
CA LYS A 36 -10.97 -11.72 4.56
C LYS A 36 -12.18 -11.10 5.26
N ARG A 37 -12.37 -11.37 6.56
CA ARG A 37 -13.45 -10.75 7.35
C ARG A 37 -13.30 -9.24 7.44
N PHE A 38 -12.08 -8.75 7.57
CA PHE A 38 -11.77 -7.32 7.56
C PHE A 38 -12.18 -6.67 6.24
N LEU A 39 -11.79 -7.26 5.10
CA LEU A 39 -12.17 -6.77 3.77
C LEU A 39 -13.69 -6.78 3.57
N GLN A 40 -14.37 -7.84 4.00
CA GLN A 40 -15.83 -7.91 3.94
C GLN A 40 -16.48 -6.77 4.73
N LYS A 41 -15.98 -6.49 5.95
CA LYS A 41 -16.47 -5.37 6.76
C LYS A 41 -16.14 -4.02 6.13
N PHE A 42 -14.97 -3.90 5.49
CA PHE A 42 -14.56 -2.71 4.77
C PHE A 42 -15.53 -2.41 3.62
N TYR A 43 -15.79 -3.38 2.74
CA TYR A 43 -16.72 -3.21 1.62
C TYR A 43 -18.16 -3.00 2.07
N ALA A 44 -18.61 -3.66 3.14
CA ALA A 44 -19.99 -3.51 3.61
C ALA A 44 -20.27 -2.15 4.28
N THR A 45 -19.27 -1.56 4.96
CA THR A 45 -19.53 -0.45 5.91
C THR A 45 -18.73 0.81 5.60
N ILE A 46 -17.49 0.66 5.16
CA ILE A 46 -16.52 1.76 5.07
C ILE A 46 -16.44 2.26 3.63
N TYR A 47 -16.47 1.35 2.66
CA TYR A 47 -16.46 1.67 1.25
C TYR A 47 -17.55 2.68 0.92
N ILE A 48 -17.17 3.71 0.18
CA ILE A 48 -18.04 4.81 -0.21
C ILE A 48 -18.31 4.60 -1.68
N ASP A 49 -19.52 4.17 -1.98
CA ASP A 49 -19.96 3.97 -3.36
C ASP A 49 -20.02 5.31 -4.10
N GLU A 50 -19.59 5.30 -5.36
CA GLU A 50 -19.58 6.46 -6.24
C GLU A 50 -20.99 7.08 -6.38
N SER A 51 -22.02 6.23 -6.34
CA SER A 51 -23.43 6.64 -6.45
C SER A 51 -23.91 7.48 -5.26
N SER A 52 -23.29 7.30 -4.09
CA SER A 52 -23.73 7.96 -2.86
C SER A 52 -23.05 9.32 -2.64
N HIS A 53 -21.76 9.47 -2.97
CA HIS A 53 -21.00 10.71 -2.72
C HIS A 53 -19.96 10.99 -3.83
N PRO A 54 -20.39 11.44 -5.03
CA PRO A 54 -19.51 11.57 -6.20
C PRO A 54 -18.35 12.57 -6.00
N LYS A 55 -18.58 13.66 -5.25
CA LYS A 55 -17.53 14.66 -4.96
C LYS A 55 -16.44 14.13 -4.02
N LEU A 56 -16.81 13.27 -3.06
CA LEU A 56 -15.86 12.70 -2.11
C LEU A 56 -15.08 11.55 -2.75
N TYR A 57 -15.76 10.73 -3.55
CA TYR A 57 -15.14 9.68 -4.34
C TYR A 57 -14.08 10.24 -5.30
N ALA A 58 -14.38 11.33 -6.01
CA ALA A 58 -13.41 12.01 -6.88
C ALA A 58 -12.16 12.52 -6.13
N ASN A 59 -12.31 12.95 -4.87
CA ASN A 59 -11.17 13.37 -4.06
C ASN A 59 -10.32 12.17 -3.59
N ILE A 60 -10.97 11.06 -3.23
CA ILE A 60 -10.29 9.79 -2.90
C ILE A 60 -9.52 9.28 -4.12
N GLN A 61 -10.12 9.31 -5.31
CA GLN A 61 -9.50 8.86 -6.55
C GLN A 61 -8.31 9.72 -6.98
N LYS A 62 -8.37 11.05 -6.76
CA LYS A 62 -7.20 11.93 -6.93
C LYS A 62 -6.07 11.58 -5.98
N SER A 63 -6.39 11.22 -4.73
CA SER A 63 -5.40 10.82 -3.72
C SER A 63 -4.82 9.43 -3.96
N LEU A 64 -5.52 8.57 -4.71
CA LEU A 64 -5.01 7.28 -5.18
C LEU A 64 -3.94 7.44 -6.27
N GLY A 65 -3.99 8.50 -7.09
CA GLY A 65 -3.06 8.72 -8.21
C GLY A 65 -1.57 8.55 -7.85
N PRO A 66 -1.06 9.21 -6.78
CA PRO A 66 0.32 9.03 -6.32
C PRO A 66 0.66 7.59 -5.90
N ILE A 67 -0.30 6.85 -5.33
CA ILE A 67 -0.10 5.44 -4.92
C ILE A 67 0.02 4.53 -6.14
N TRP A 68 -0.78 4.77 -7.17
CA TRP A 68 -0.64 4.08 -8.46
C TRP A 68 0.69 4.42 -9.14
N PHE A 69 1.13 5.68 -9.07
CA PHE A 69 2.45 6.08 -9.58
C PHE A 69 3.59 5.41 -8.81
N TYR A 70 3.46 5.29 -7.48
CA TYR A 70 4.42 4.57 -6.65
C TYR A 70 4.48 3.09 -7.04
N SER A 71 3.33 2.45 -7.24
CA SER A 71 3.26 1.08 -7.76
C SER A 71 3.97 0.95 -9.12
N LEU A 72 3.79 1.92 -10.02
CA LEU A 72 4.45 1.95 -11.34
C LEU A 72 5.98 2.01 -11.20
N LEU A 73 6.51 2.76 -10.23
CA LEU A 73 7.95 2.81 -9.96
C LEU A 73 8.50 1.43 -9.54
N TYR A 74 7.77 0.68 -8.72
CA TYR A 74 8.17 -0.70 -8.37
C TYR A 74 8.16 -1.64 -9.57
N PHE A 75 7.16 -1.53 -10.46
CA PHE A 75 7.14 -2.29 -11.72
C PHE A 75 8.28 -1.87 -12.66
N SER A 76 8.67 -0.59 -12.66
CA SER A 76 9.84 -0.11 -13.40
C SER A 76 11.14 -0.70 -12.85
N THR A 77 11.29 -0.77 -11.53
CA THR A 77 12.42 -1.45 -10.88
C THR A 77 12.46 -2.94 -11.27
N LEU A 78 11.32 -3.63 -11.26
CA LEU A 78 11.21 -5.01 -11.70
C LEU A 78 11.65 -5.19 -13.17
N SER A 79 11.28 -4.25 -14.03
CA SER A 79 11.68 -4.25 -15.44
C SER A 79 13.21 -4.14 -15.58
N SER A 80 13.87 -3.32 -14.75
CA SER A 80 15.34 -3.24 -14.70
C SER A 80 15.99 -4.59 -14.32
N TYR A 81 15.40 -5.32 -13.37
CA TYR A 81 15.86 -6.67 -12.99
C TYR A 81 15.66 -7.72 -14.10
N ILE A 82 14.78 -7.48 -15.09
CA ILE A 82 14.62 -8.35 -16.27
C ILE A 82 15.56 -7.92 -17.40
N ILE A 83 15.80 -6.61 -17.56
CA ILE A 83 16.67 -6.07 -18.62
C ILE A 83 18.14 -6.40 -18.35
N MET A 84 18.61 -6.27 -17.11
CA MET A 84 20.01 -6.53 -16.73
C MET A 84 20.51 -7.94 -17.13
N PRO A 85 19.79 -9.05 -16.86
CA PRO A 85 20.22 -10.39 -17.28
C PRO A 85 20.18 -10.58 -18.81
N ILE A 86 19.28 -9.88 -19.52
CA ILE A 86 19.24 -9.90 -21.00
C ILE A 86 20.49 -9.22 -21.57
N ILE A 87 20.86 -8.05 -21.04
CA ILE A 87 22.10 -7.35 -21.42
C ILE A 87 23.32 -8.21 -21.12
N ASN A 88 23.38 -8.85 -19.95
CA ASN A 88 24.46 -9.75 -19.56
C ASN A 88 24.57 -10.97 -20.50
N TYR A 89 23.43 -11.55 -20.89
CA TYR A 89 23.38 -12.64 -21.87
C TYR A 89 23.90 -12.21 -23.25
N LEU A 90 23.48 -11.03 -23.74
CA LEU A 90 23.94 -10.47 -25.02
C LEU A 90 25.45 -10.17 -25.04
N ASN A 91 26.01 -9.74 -23.91
CA ASN A 91 27.43 -9.41 -23.76
C ASN A 91 28.31 -10.64 -23.44
N ASN A 92 27.79 -11.86 -23.42
CA ASN A 92 28.48 -13.09 -22.99
C ASN A 92 29.06 -13.00 -21.55
N VAL A 93 28.53 -12.12 -20.72
CA VAL A 93 28.95 -11.94 -19.32
C VAL A 93 28.01 -12.75 -18.43
N LYS A 94 28.51 -13.86 -17.89
CA LYS A 94 27.74 -14.74 -16.99
C LYS A 94 27.84 -14.27 -15.54
N VAL A 95 27.25 -13.11 -15.25
CA VAL A 95 27.19 -12.57 -13.89
C VAL A 95 25.81 -12.86 -13.30
N PRO A 96 25.73 -13.51 -12.12
CA PRO A 96 24.46 -13.78 -11.47
C PRO A 96 23.79 -12.45 -11.06
N LEU A 97 22.47 -12.39 -11.24
CA LEU A 97 21.62 -11.24 -10.90
C LEU A 97 21.76 -10.78 -9.46
N TYR A 98 21.89 -11.74 -8.56
CA TYR A 98 22.20 -11.51 -7.16
C TYR A 98 23.52 -12.21 -6.85
N LYS A 99 24.41 -11.53 -6.13
CA LYS A 99 25.60 -12.16 -5.59
C LYS A 99 25.15 -13.16 -4.52
N MET A 100 25.10 -14.43 -4.91
CA MET A 100 24.76 -15.56 -4.05
C MET A 100 25.83 -16.63 -4.23
N TYR A 101 26.17 -17.32 -3.15
CA TYR A 101 27.04 -18.48 -3.21
C TYR A 101 26.21 -19.68 -3.66
N TYR A 102 26.44 -20.16 -4.88
CA TYR A 102 25.80 -21.36 -5.39
C TYR A 102 26.71 -22.57 -5.13
N PRO A 103 26.20 -23.67 -4.54
CA PRO A 103 26.99 -24.88 -4.29
C PRO A 103 27.24 -25.72 -5.55
N PHE A 104 26.91 -25.20 -6.74
CA PHE A 104 27.00 -25.89 -8.02
C PHE A 104 27.55 -24.96 -9.10
N ASP A 105 28.13 -25.55 -10.15
CA ASP A 105 28.75 -24.81 -11.24
C ASP A 105 27.69 -24.14 -12.13
N ILE A 106 27.70 -22.79 -12.14
CA ILE A 106 26.78 -21.95 -12.91
C ILE A 106 27.28 -21.76 -14.35
N THR A 107 28.47 -22.27 -14.69
CA THR A 107 29.11 -22.03 -15.99
C THR A 107 28.33 -22.63 -17.16
N SER A 108 27.50 -23.65 -16.92
CA SER A 108 26.60 -24.24 -17.93
C SER A 108 25.44 -23.31 -18.28
N ASN A 109 25.23 -23.06 -19.58
CA ASN A 109 24.20 -22.14 -20.08
C ASN A 109 22.78 -22.52 -19.61
N ALA A 110 22.44 -23.81 -19.58
CA ALA A 110 21.11 -24.26 -19.15
C ALA A 110 20.84 -23.95 -17.67
N ILE A 111 21.86 -24.14 -16.82
CA ILE A 111 21.79 -23.88 -15.38
C ILE A 111 21.70 -22.37 -15.13
N TYR A 112 22.50 -21.58 -15.85
CA TYR A 112 22.43 -20.11 -15.78
C TYR A 112 21.05 -19.57 -16.13
N VAL A 113 20.44 -20.04 -17.23
CA VAL A 113 19.09 -19.61 -17.65
C VAL A 113 18.05 -19.99 -16.61
N ALA A 114 18.11 -21.21 -16.06
CA ALA A 114 17.18 -21.65 -15.00
C ALA A 114 17.29 -20.77 -13.74
N ILE A 115 18.52 -20.43 -13.32
CA ILE A 115 18.76 -19.52 -12.19
C ILE A 115 18.18 -18.13 -12.47
N VAL A 116 18.44 -17.58 -13.66
CA VAL A 116 17.93 -16.24 -14.04
C VAL A 116 16.40 -16.21 -14.00
N LEU A 117 15.74 -17.22 -14.58
CA LEU A 117 14.28 -17.33 -14.55
C LEU A 117 13.74 -17.45 -13.12
N SER A 118 14.39 -18.25 -12.27
CA SER A 118 14.01 -18.37 -10.86
C SER A 118 14.16 -17.05 -10.12
N ASN A 119 15.22 -16.30 -10.37
CA ASN A 119 15.44 -14.99 -9.73
C ASN A 119 14.43 -13.94 -10.19
N ILE A 120 14.07 -13.93 -11.47
CA ILE A 120 12.97 -13.09 -11.98
C ILE A 120 11.66 -13.45 -11.31
N TRP A 121 11.36 -14.74 -11.16
CA TRP A 121 10.14 -15.21 -10.49
C TRP A 121 10.07 -14.79 -9.02
N VAL A 122 11.18 -14.93 -8.28
CA VAL A 122 11.28 -14.46 -6.88
C VAL A 122 11.09 -12.95 -6.81
N GLY A 123 11.77 -12.17 -7.65
CA GLY A 123 11.61 -10.72 -7.72
C GLY A 123 10.18 -10.29 -8.01
N PHE A 124 9.51 -10.98 -8.93
CA PHE A 124 8.09 -10.76 -9.25
C PHE A 124 7.17 -11.03 -8.06
N THR A 125 7.41 -12.14 -7.35
CA THR A 125 6.61 -12.50 -6.17
C THR A 125 6.78 -11.47 -5.06
N VAL A 126 8.01 -11.05 -4.78
CA VAL A 126 8.35 -10.03 -3.77
C VAL A 126 7.66 -8.71 -4.07
N ILE A 127 7.83 -8.17 -5.29
CA ILE A 127 7.30 -6.86 -5.65
C ILE A 127 5.77 -6.86 -5.65
N THR A 128 5.15 -7.88 -6.26
CA THR A 128 3.68 -8.00 -6.28
C THR A 128 3.09 -8.02 -4.87
N MET A 129 3.77 -8.71 -3.94
CA MET A 129 3.31 -8.83 -2.57
C MET A 129 3.41 -7.51 -1.81
N VAL A 130 4.54 -6.80 -1.87
CA VAL A 130 4.72 -5.51 -1.20
C VAL A 130 3.73 -4.49 -1.74
N THR A 131 3.68 -4.34 -3.06
CA THR A 131 2.79 -3.38 -3.72
C THR A 131 1.32 -3.72 -3.47
N GLY A 132 0.95 -5.00 -3.44
CA GLY A 132 -0.41 -5.42 -3.13
C GLY A 132 -0.84 -5.07 -1.70
N GLU A 133 0.02 -5.31 -0.71
CA GLU A 133 -0.24 -4.98 0.70
C GLU A 133 -0.38 -3.47 0.89
N ASP A 134 0.57 -2.69 0.36
CA ASP A 134 0.59 -1.23 0.49
C ASP A 134 -0.60 -0.58 -0.21
N ASN A 135 -1.02 -1.10 -1.37
CA ASN A 135 -2.19 -0.60 -2.09
C ASN A 135 -3.49 -0.84 -1.31
N VAL A 136 -3.70 -2.04 -0.78
CA VAL A 136 -4.90 -2.35 0.01
C VAL A 136 -4.94 -1.49 1.27
N LEU A 137 -3.81 -1.36 1.98
CA LEU A 137 -3.72 -0.52 3.17
C LEU A 137 -4.03 0.95 2.85
N SER A 138 -3.49 1.45 1.74
CA SER A 138 -3.70 2.83 1.30
C SER A 138 -5.15 3.09 0.92
N GLU A 139 -5.80 2.18 0.19
CA GLU A 139 -7.21 2.29 -0.18
C GLU A 139 -8.11 2.32 1.06
N VAL A 140 -7.85 1.43 2.02
CA VAL A 140 -8.56 1.39 3.29
C VAL A 140 -8.42 2.71 4.04
N MET A 141 -7.20 3.22 4.15
CA MET A 141 -6.91 4.44 4.88
C MET A 141 -7.57 5.68 4.26
N LEU A 142 -7.59 5.76 2.93
CA LEU A 142 -8.25 6.85 2.20
C LEU A 142 -9.77 6.83 2.36
N HIS A 143 -10.40 5.66 2.23
CA HIS A 143 -11.85 5.53 2.44
C HIS A 143 -12.25 5.80 3.89
N LEU A 144 -11.43 5.37 4.86
CA LEU A 144 -11.66 5.67 6.28
C LEU A 144 -11.57 7.17 6.57
N ASN A 145 -10.55 7.85 6.02
CA ASN A 145 -10.39 9.29 6.16
C ASN A 145 -11.58 10.04 5.53
N GLY A 146 -12.05 9.60 4.35
CA GLY A 146 -13.26 10.13 3.73
C GLY A 146 -14.51 10.02 4.63
N ARG A 147 -14.71 8.88 5.29
CA ARG A 147 -15.80 8.71 6.27
C ARG A 147 -15.66 9.63 7.48
N PHE A 148 -14.43 9.84 7.97
CA PHE A 148 -14.17 10.72 9.10
C PHE A 148 -14.49 12.18 8.77
N LEU A 149 -14.13 12.63 7.57
CA LEU A 149 -14.49 13.96 7.06
C LEU A 149 -16.01 14.15 6.97
N LEU A 150 -16.75 13.13 6.48
CA LEU A 150 -18.21 13.18 6.45
C LEU A 150 -18.82 13.27 7.86
N LEU A 151 -18.28 12.51 8.81
CA LEU A 151 -18.72 12.54 10.20
C LEU A 151 -18.50 13.94 10.81
N GLN A 152 -17.32 14.53 10.57
CA GLN A 152 -16.98 15.87 11.03
C GLN A 152 -17.94 16.93 10.43
N GLN A 153 -18.26 16.83 9.13
CA GLN A 153 -19.22 17.73 8.49
C GLN A 153 -20.61 17.59 9.09
N LYS A 154 -21.06 16.36 9.35
CA LYS A 154 -22.37 16.11 9.97
C LYS A 154 -22.45 16.67 11.40
N LEU A 155 -21.42 16.43 12.22
CA LEU A 155 -21.31 17.00 13.56
C LEU A 155 -21.38 18.52 13.55
N ARG A 156 -20.69 19.16 12.60
CA ARG A 156 -20.71 20.61 12.46
C ARG A 156 -22.09 21.13 12.07
N HIS A 157 -22.75 20.47 11.13
CA HIS A 157 -24.11 20.82 10.72
C HIS A 157 -25.13 20.63 11.85
N ASP A 158 -25.04 19.52 12.60
CA ASP A 158 -25.90 19.26 13.75
C ASP A 158 -25.64 20.28 14.88
N ALA A 159 -24.39 20.68 15.11
CA ALA A 159 -24.04 21.73 16.07
C ALA A 159 -24.60 23.10 15.65
N GLU A 160 -24.44 23.49 14.38
CA GLU A 160 -25.01 24.73 13.83
C GLU A 160 -26.54 24.72 13.92
N ARG A 161 -27.19 23.59 13.63
CA ARG A 161 -28.63 23.43 13.79
C ARG A 161 -29.08 23.58 15.24
N LEU A 162 -28.37 22.97 16.19
CA LEU A 162 -28.67 23.09 17.61
C LEU A 162 -28.47 24.54 18.10
N LEU A 163 -27.42 25.22 17.66
CA LEU A 163 -27.19 26.63 17.97
C LEU A 163 -28.31 27.52 17.41
N HIS A 164 -28.75 27.30 16.17
CA HIS A 164 -29.87 28.02 15.60
C HIS A 164 -31.20 27.72 16.30
N VAL A 165 -31.46 26.48 16.72
CA VAL A 165 -32.68 26.13 17.48
C VAL A 165 -32.66 26.75 18.88
N VAL A 166 -31.49 26.94 19.48
CA VAL A 166 -31.34 27.68 20.75
C VAL A 166 -31.56 29.18 20.56
N ASP A 167 -31.12 29.73 19.43
CA ASP A 167 -31.34 31.14 19.06
C ASP A 167 -32.83 31.43 18.73
N ASP A 168 -33.48 30.55 17.97
CA ASP A 168 -34.94 30.59 17.68
C ASP A 168 -35.81 30.34 18.91
N ARG A 169 -35.26 29.68 19.94
CA ARG A 169 -35.82 29.63 21.30
C ARG A 169 -35.47 30.89 22.09
N ASN A 170 -35.54 32.05 21.46
CA ASN A 170 -36.32 33.17 21.97
C ASN A 170 -36.12 33.51 23.46
N ILE A 171 -34.87 33.68 23.88
CA ILE A 171 -34.55 34.32 25.16
C ILE A 171 -35.01 35.79 25.12
N ALA A 172 -35.00 36.41 23.93
CA ALA A 172 -35.44 37.78 23.73
C ALA A 172 -36.96 37.99 23.95
N ASP A 173 -37.84 37.16 23.35
CA ASP A 173 -39.29 37.30 23.60
C ASP A 173 -39.70 36.78 24.98
N GLY A 174 -38.97 35.81 25.54
CA GLY A 174 -39.17 35.33 26.91
C GLY A 174 -38.84 36.39 27.98
N LEU A 175 -37.75 37.16 27.80
CA LEU A 175 -37.42 38.29 28.68
C LEU A 175 -38.38 39.46 28.47
N ARG A 176 -38.77 39.78 27.23
CA ARG A 176 -39.63 40.92 26.93
C ARG A 176 -41.03 40.77 27.53
N ARG A 177 -41.55 39.54 27.63
CA ARG A 177 -42.81 39.27 28.35
C ARG A 177 -42.69 39.34 29.87
N ARG A 178 -41.53 39.07 30.45
CA ARG A 178 -41.31 39.12 31.91
C ARG A 178 -40.88 40.49 32.45
N VAL A 179 -40.48 41.41 31.58
CA VAL A 179 -40.09 42.79 31.96
C VAL A 179 -41.26 43.78 31.82
N ILE A 180 -42.37 43.36 31.21
CA ILE A 180 -43.58 44.19 30.99
C ILE A 180 -44.73 43.81 31.97
N GLU A 181 -44.59 42.73 32.75
CA GLU A 181 -45.36 42.50 33.99
C GLU A 181 -44.60 43.03 35.20
#